data_AF-A0A834VNB7-F1
#
_entry.id   AF-A0A834VNB7-F1
#
_cell.length_a   1.000
_cell.length_b   1.000
_cell.length_c   1.000
_cell.angle_alpha   90.00
_cell.angle_beta   90.00
_cell.angle_gamma   90.00
#
_symmetry.space_group_name_H-M   'P 1'
#
loop_
_entity.id
_entity.type
_entity.pdbx_description
1 polymer ?
#
loop_
_entity_poly.entity_id
_entity_poly.type
_entity_poly.pdbx_seq_one_letter_code
_entity_poly.pdbx_strand_id
1 'polypeptide(L)'
;MFPFLAGQAPSDIPVQVLPDLREANDAICNKGSSRAELETKFPQFDFSECSTEWDYEEHTTERAIERAERVRERLKELSTTYNRIAVITHRDIKAFMVKGKRFGLAEVRCYRFASEEESRDEKIRRGLNCDTLEEQDFGPTVLILEESQRKDLGTQRASDL
;
A
#
# COMPACT_ATOMS: atom_id res chain seq x y z
N MET A 1 -9.41 -20.27 -11.60
CA MET A 1 -9.55 -19.29 -12.71
C MET A 1 -10.86 -18.57 -12.47
N PHE A 2 -10.85 -17.25 -12.32
CA PHE A 2 -12.04 -16.45 -11.99
C PHE A 2 -12.65 -15.91 -13.30
N PRO A 3 -13.70 -16.56 -13.85
CA PRO A 3 -14.18 -16.29 -15.21
C PRO A 3 -14.77 -14.88 -15.36
N PHE A 4 -15.14 -14.23 -14.26
CA PHE A 4 -15.75 -12.91 -14.25
C PHE A 4 -14.77 -11.76 -14.51
N LEU A 5 -13.45 -11.97 -14.36
CA LEU A 5 -12.44 -10.94 -14.66
C LEU A 5 -12.14 -10.78 -16.16
N ALA A 6 -12.50 -11.78 -16.97
CA ALA A 6 -12.20 -11.82 -18.41
C ALA A 6 -13.28 -11.16 -19.28
N GLY A 7 -14.36 -10.63 -18.69
CA GLY A 7 -15.55 -10.20 -19.45
C GLY A 7 -16.28 -8.97 -18.91
N GLN A 8 -15.69 -8.21 -17.96
CA GLN A 8 -16.31 -6.95 -17.54
C GLN A 8 -15.90 -5.83 -18.49
N ALA A 9 -16.91 -5.09 -18.97
CA ALA A 9 -16.72 -3.79 -19.62
C ALA A 9 -15.76 -2.93 -18.79
N PRO A 10 -14.94 -2.05 -19.42
CA PRO A 10 -13.99 -1.22 -18.69
C PRO A 10 -14.72 -0.50 -17.57
N SER A 11 -14.26 -0.74 -16.34
CA SER A 11 -14.69 0.01 -15.17
C SER A 11 -14.42 1.50 -15.42
N ASP A 12 -15.39 2.37 -15.14
CA ASP A 12 -15.21 3.83 -15.21
C ASP A 12 -14.12 4.36 -14.26
N ILE A 13 -13.64 3.51 -13.34
CA ILE A 13 -12.57 3.83 -12.41
C ILE A 13 -11.22 3.46 -13.05
N PRO A 14 -10.33 4.44 -13.32
CA PRO A 14 -8.99 4.16 -13.82
C PRO A 14 -8.19 3.29 -12.85
N VAL A 15 -7.49 2.29 -13.40
CA VAL A 15 -6.62 1.38 -12.62
C VAL A 15 -5.17 1.60 -13.06
N GLN A 16 -4.27 1.72 -12.09
CA GLN A 16 -2.82 1.76 -12.30
C GLN A 16 -2.18 0.58 -11.57
N VAL A 17 -1.30 -0.14 -12.26
CA VAL A 17 -0.51 -1.23 -11.67
C VAL A 17 0.83 -0.65 -11.24
N LEU A 18 1.14 -0.69 -9.94
CA LEU A 18 2.40 -0.19 -9.40
C LEU A 18 3.23 -1.36 -8.84
N PRO A 19 4.37 -1.72 -9.45
CA PRO A 19 5.21 -2.82 -8.99
C PRO A 19 5.73 -2.65 -7.56
N ASP A 20 5.86 -1.42 -7.07
CA ASP A 20 6.29 -1.14 -5.70
C ASP A 20 5.25 -1.51 -4.64
N LEU A 21 3.99 -1.76 -5.03
CA LEU A 21 2.94 -2.32 -4.16
C LEU A 21 3.01 -3.84 -4.00
N ARG A 22 4.00 -4.52 -4.59
CA ARG A 22 4.22 -5.96 -4.34
C ARG A 22 4.48 -6.26 -2.86
N GLU A 23 4.37 -7.52 -2.45
CA GLU A 23 4.70 -7.94 -1.08
C GLU A 23 6.11 -7.47 -0.68
N ALA A 24 6.28 -7.10 0.59
CA ALA A 24 7.59 -6.66 1.08
C ALA A 24 8.48 -7.86 1.40
N ASN A 25 7.97 -8.84 2.16
CA ASN A 25 8.73 -9.99 2.63
C ASN A 25 8.87 -11.11 1.58
N ASP A 26 9.85 -11.98 1.76
CA ASP A 26 10.00 -13.22 0.97
C ASP A 26 8.99 -14.30 1.41
N ALA A 27 7.71 -13.98 1.25
CA ALA A 27 6.60 -14.90 1.47
C ALA A 27 6.23 -15.61 0.16
N ILE A 28 5.42 -16.67 0.25
CA ILE A 28 4.92 -17.42 -0.92
C ILE A 28 4.18 -16.50 -1.91
N CYS A 29 3.58 -15.40 -1.42
CA CYS A 29 2.93 -14.38 -2.23
C CYS A 29 3.88 -13.38 -2.90
N ASN A 30 5.17 -13.38 -2.59
CA ASN A 30 6.19 -12.56 -3.24
C ASN A 30 6.92 -13.32 -4.35
N LYS A 31 6.12 -13.99 -5.19
CA LYS A 31 6.56 -14.66 -6.42
C LYS A 31 5.59 -14.27 -7.51
N GLY A 32 6.08 -14.07 -8.73
CA GLY A 32 5.23 -13.56 -9.81
C GLY A 32 5.44 -14.22 -11.16
N SER A 33 4.58 -13.79 -12.07
CA SER A 33 4.62 -14.10 -13.50
C SER A 33 5.43 -13.05 -14.24
N SER A 34 5.92 -13.38 -15.43
CA SER A 34 6.48 -12.40 -16.35
C SER A 34 5.41 -11.38 -16.77
N ARG A 35 5.85 -10.20 -17.24
CA ARG A 35 4.93 -9.17 -17.73
C ARG A 35 4.05 -9.69 -18.87
N ALA A 36 4.62 -10.45 -19.81
CA ALA A 36 3.88 -11.00 -20.94
C ALA A 36 2.75 -11.96 -20.50
N GLU A 37 2.99 -12.77 -19.46
CA GLU A 37 1.95 -13.62 -18.88
C GLU A 37 0.84 -12.80 -18.20
N LEU A 38 1.18 -11.71 -17.51
CA LEU A 38 0.21 -10.82 -16.86
C LEU A 38 -0.64 -10.09 -17.89
N GLU A 39 -0.04 -9.52 -18.94
CA GLU A 39 -0.72 -8.85 -20.05
C GLU A 39 -1.66 -9.82 -20.79
N THR A 40 -1.24 -11.08 -20.98
CA THR A 40 -2.09 -12.11 -21.60
C THR A 40 -3.30 -12.47 -20.72
N LYS A 41 -3.11 -12.57 -19.39
CA LYS A 41 -4.16 -12.96 -18.44
C LYS A 41 -5.12 -11.81 -18.12
N PHE A 42 -4.62 -10.58 -18.11
CA PHE A 42 -5.34 -9.37 -17.72
C PHE A 42 -5.13 -8.24 -18.74
N PRO A 43 -5.55 -8.43 -20.00
CA PRO A 43 -5.27 -7.48 -21.09
C PRO A 43 -5.89 -6.09 -20.90
N GLN A 44 -6.78 -5.93 -19.91
CA GLN A 44 -7.39 -4.65 -19.57
C GLN A 44 -6.49 -3.73 -18.73
N PHE A 45 -5.37 -4.21 -18.21
CA PHE A 45 -4.47 -3.43 -17.36
C PHE A 45 -3.14 -3.15 -18.06
N ASP A 46 -2.57 -1.99 -17.76
CA ASP A 46 -1.23 -1.62 -18.20
C ASP A 46 -0.19 -2.14 -17.19
N PHE A 47 0.71 -3.01 -17.66
CA PHE A 47 1.81 -3.57 -16.89
C PHE A 47 3.17 -3.03 -17.33
N SER A 48 3.21 -1.94 -18.11
CA SER A 48 4.45 -1.40 -18.69
C SER A 48 5.53 -1.06 -17.65
N GLU A 49 5.13 -0.67 -16.44
CA GLU A 49 6.03 -0.40 -15.31
C GLU A 49 6.61 -1.68 -14.68
N CYS A 50 6.01 -2.85 -14.88
CA CYS A 50 6.53 -4.11 -14.36
C CYS A 50 7.81 -4.53 -15.09
N SER A 51 8.75 -5.15 -14.35
CA SER A 51 9.86 -5.89 -14.94
C SER A 51 9.38 -6.92 -15.96
N THR A 52 10.18 -7.16 -16.99
CA THR A 52 9.86 -8.13 -18.03
C THR A 52 9.72 -9.53 -17.44
N GLU A 53 10.65 -9.90 -16.57
CA GLU A 53 10.64 -11.14 -15.79
C GLU A 53 10.44 -10.85 -14.31
N TRP A 54 10.19 -11.88 -13.50
CA TRP A 54 10.18 -11.73 -12.04
C TRP A 54 11.63 -11.69 -11.51
N ASP A 55 12.26 -10.52 -11.61
CA ASP A 55 13.67 -10.28 -11.26
C ASP A 55 13.86 -9.18 -10.20
N TYR A 56 12.82 -8.90 -9.42
CA TYR A 56 12.86 -7.92 -8.35
C TYR A 56 13.86 -8.30 -7.24
N GLU A 57 14.46 -7.29 -6.62
CA GLU A 57 15.48 -7.52 -5.60
C GLU A 57 14.90 -8.13 -4.32
N GLU A 58 15.76 -8.87 -3.62
CA GLU A 58 15.45 -9.43 -2.31
C GLU A 58 15.06 -8.35 -1.29
N HIS A 59 14.21 -8.78 -0.35
CA HIS A 59 13.71 -7.94 0.72
C HIS A 59 14.82 -7.47 1.67
N THR A 60 14.82 -6.16 1.94
CA THR A 60 15.41 -5.57 3.15
C THR A 60 14.45 -4.54 3.73
N THR A 61 14.58 -4.26 5.02
CA THR A 61 13.80 -3.21 5.72
C THR A 61 13.97 -1.86 5.04
N GLU A 62 15.20 -1.47 4.72
CA GLU A 62 15.53 -0.18 4.10
C GLU A 62 14.85 -0.03 2.74
N ARG A 63 14.95 -1.07 1.89
CA ARG A 63 14.30 -1.07 0.58
C ARG A 63 12.78 -1.04 0.69
N ALA A 64 12.20 -1.69 1.71
CA ALA A 64 10.76 -1.65 1.94
C ALA A 64 10.30 -0.25 2.38
N ILE A 65 11.09 0.46 3.20
CA ILE A 65 10.85 1.85 3.58
C ILE A 65 10.91 2.76 2.34
N GLU A 66 11.95 2.64 1.52
CA GLU A 66 12.13 3.43 0.30
C GLU A 66 10.98 3.18 -0.70
N ARG A 67 10.61 1.92 -0.92
CA ARG A 67 9.46 1.55 -1.76
C ARG A 67 8.16 2.15 -1.24
N ALA A 68 7.92 2.06 0.06
CA ALA A 68 6.74 2.63 0.67
C ALA A 68 6.67 4.16 0.50
N GLU A 69 7.82 4.86 0.55
CA GLU A 69 7.89 6.29 0.27
C GLU A 69 7.55 6.60 -1.18
N ARG A 70 8.17 5.92 -2.16
CA ARG A 70 7.85 6.12 -3.59
C ARG A 70 6.37 5.91 -3.89
N VAL A 71 5.77 4.90 -3.28
CA VAL A 71 4.32 4.66 -3.40
C VAL A 71 3.54 5.84 -2.81
N ARG A 72 3.87 6.30 -1.60
CA ARG A 72 3.17 7.45 -0.99
C ARG A 72 3.36 8.74 -1.79
N GLU A 73 4.54 9.00 -2.34
CA GLU A 73 4.81 10.11 -3.26
C GLU A 73 3.91 10.03 -4.49
N ARG A 74 3.87 8.88 -5.16
CA ARG A 74 2.99 8.64 -6.31
C ARG A 74 1.52 8.85 -5.96
N LEU A 75 1.07 8.36 -4.81
CA LEU A 75 -0.30 8.56 -4.34
C LEU A 75 -0.59 10.04 -4.03
N LYS A 76 0.38 10.78 -3.51
CA LYS A 76 0.26 12.21 -3.23
C LYS A 76 0.12 13.00 -4.52
N GLU A 77 0.92 12.68 -5.54
CA GLU A 77 0.75 13.25 -6.89
C GLU A 77 -0.64 12.96 -7.46
N LEU A 78 -1.08 11.70 -7.42
CA LEU A 78 -2.41 11.31 -7.90
C LEU A 78 -3.53 12.00 -7.15
N SER A 79 -3.36 12.31 -5.86
CA SER A 79 -4.37 13.02 -5.06
C SER A 79 -4.67 14.44 -5.54
N THR A 80 -3.78 15.03 -6.36
CA THR A 80 -4.03 16.32 -7.01
C THR A 80 -5.10 16.24 -8.10
N THR A 81 -5.35 15.04 -8.64
CA THR A 81 -6.31 14.76 -9.71
C THR A 81 -7.51 13.96 -9.19
N TYR A 82 -7.28 13.04 -8.26
CA TYR A 82 -8.30 12.12 -7.74
C TYR A 82 -8.64 12.42 -6.29
N ASN A 83 -9.92 12.66 -6.02
CA ASN A 83 -10.40 12.93 -4.65
C ASN A 83 -10.35 11.69 -3.73
N ARG A 84 -10.38 10.49 -4.30
CA ARG A 84 -10.34 9.21 -3.56
C ARG A 84 -9.54 8.20 -4.36
N ILE A 85 -8.61 7.51 -3.70
CA ILE A 85 -7.77 6.48 -4.29
C ILE A 85 -7.91 5.22 -3.44
N ALA A 86 -8.23 4.11 -4.07
CA ALA A 86 -8.22 2.81 -3.43
C ALA A 86 -6.88 2.12 -3.71
N VAL A 87 -6.18 1.69 -2.67
CA VAL A 87 -4.91 0.97 -2.79
C VAL A 87 -5.13 -0.47 -2.38
N ILE A 88 -4.96 -1.39 -3.32
CA ILE A 88 -5.07 -2.84 -3.10
C ILE A 88 -3.67 -3.42 -3.08
N THR A 89 -3.27 -3.98 -1.95
CA THR A 89 -1.90 -4.46 -1.75
C THR A 89 -1.80 -5.43 -0.57
N HIS A 90 -0.59 -5.92 -0.34
CA HIS A 90 -0.23 -6.94 0.62
C HIS A 90 -0.02 -6.40 2.03
N ARG A 91 0.04 -7.31 3.02
CA ARG A 91 0.13 -6.94 4.43
C ARG A 91 1.44 -6.23 4.75
N ASP A 92 2.57 -6.77 4.31
CA ASP A 92 3.84 -6.33 4.86
C ASP A 92 4.24 -4.98 4.27
N ILE A 93 3.97 -4.73 2.98
CA ILE A 93 4.17 -3.38 2.43
C ILE A 93 3.25 -2.33 3.09
N LYS A 94 2.02 -2.69 3.48
CA LYS A 94 1.16 -1.79 4.28
C LYS A 94 1.81 -1.39 5.61
N ALA A 95 2.52 -2.31 6.27
CA ALA A 95 3.20 -2.00 7.53
C ALA A 95 4.31 -0.94 7.38
N PHE A 96 4.96 -0.88 6.20
CA PHE A 96 5.92 0.18 5.87
C PHE A 96 5.24 1.46 5.36
N MET A 97 4.02 1.35 4.79
CA MET A 97 3.27 2.48 4.27
C MET A 97 2.63 3.36 5.35
N VAL A 98 2.07 2.74 6.39
CA VAL A 98 1.23 3.45 7.37
C VAL A 98 1.50 3.03 8.81
N LYS A 99 1.33 3.97 9.74
CA LYS A 99 1.37 3.70 11.18
C LYS A 99 0.11 2.99 11.65
N GLY A 100 0.24 2.22 12.73
CA GLY A 100 -0.88 1.66 13.49
C GLY A 100 -0.82 0.16 13.60
N LYS A 101 -1.96 -0.48 13.90
CA LYS A 101 -2.03 -1.94 14.06
C LYS A 101 -1.89 -2.64 12.72
N ARG A 102 -1.47 -3.90 12.74
CA ARG A 102 -1.51 -4.80 11.58
C ARG A 102 -2.91 -4.84 10.96
N PHE A 103 -2.98 -4.96 9.64
CA PHE A 103 -4.23 -5.13 8.91
C PHE A 103 -4.71 -6.59 8.97
N GLY A 104 -6.01 -6.78 9.18
CA GLY A 104 -6.72 -8.03 8.93
C GLY A 104 -6.90 -8.32 7.44
N LEU A 105 -7.37 -9.52 7.13
CA LEU A 105 -7.68 -9.93 5.76
C LEU A 105 -8.82 -9.07 5.20
N ALA A 106 -8.59 -8.47 4.02
CA ALA A 106 -9.53 -7.56 3.36
C ALA A 106 -9.99 -6.36 4.23
N GLU A 107 -9.26 -6.04 5.31
CA GLU A 107 -9.56 -4.87 6.13
C GLU A 107 -9.32 -3.59 5.33
N VAL A 108 -10.28 -2.66 5.42
CA VAL A 108 -10.22 -1.35 4.77
C VAL A 108 -10.01 -0.26 5.82
N ARG A 109 -9.02 0.59 5.58
CA ARG A 109 -8.77 1.81 6.36
C ARG A 109 -8.58 2.99 5.43
N CYS A 110 -8.98 4.16 5.91
CA CYS A 110 -8.96 5.43 5.22
C CYS A 110 -7.91 6.33 5.86
N TYR A 111 -7.10 6.94 5.00
CA TYR A 111 -6.01 7.81 5.42
C TYR A 111 -6.07 9.10 4.61
N ARG A 112 -5.59 10.16 5.23
CA ARG A 112 -5.22 11.41 4.55
C ARG A 112 -3.72 11.59 4.57
N PHE A 113 -3.20 12.36 3.62
CA PHE A 113 -1.84 12.87 3.75
C PHE A 113 -1.75 13.85 4.92
N ALA A 114 -0.60 13.84 5.60
CA ALA A 114 -0.23 14.92 6.49
C ALA A 114 -0.15 16.25 5.73
N SER A 115 -0.53 17.35 6.37
CA SER A 115 -0.22 18.69 5.87
C SER A 115 1.30 18.91 5.80
N GLU A 116 1.74 19.94 5.07
CA GLU A 116 3.17 20.28 5.04
C GLU A 116 3.74 20.56 6.43
N GLU A 117 2.98 21.22 7.30
CA GLU A 117 3.36 21.46 8.69
C GLU A 117 3.44 20.17 9.50
N GLU A 118 2.41 19.31 9.41
CA GLU A 118 2.37 18.01 10.10
C GLU A 118 3.54 17.11 9.66
N SER A 119 3.91 17.11 8.37
CA SER A 119 5.01 16.28 7.84
C SER A 119 6.40 16.70 8.33
N ARG A 120 6.55 17.93 8.83
CA ARG A 120 7.79 18.44 9.42
C ARG A 120 7.92 18.07 10.90
N ASP A 121 6.84 17.65 11.55
CA ASP A 121 6.87 17.18 12.93
C ASP A 121 7.31 15.70 12.98
N GLU A 122 8.50 15.45 13.53
CA GLU A 122 9.03 14.09 13.70
C GLU A 122 8.12 13.19 14.52
N LYS A 123 7.34 13.71 15.46
CA LYS A 123 6.38 12.92 16.25
C LYS A 123 5.22 12.40 15.39
N ILE A 124 4.89 13.12 14.32
CA ILE A 124 3.91 12.69 13.33
C ILE A 124 4.55 11.74 12.33
N ARG A 125 5.80 11.98 11.92
CA ARG A 125 6.46 11.17 10.90
C ARG A 125 6.96 9.82 11.41
N ARG A 126 7.43 9.77 12.65
CA ARG A 126 8.01 8.58 13.27
C ARG A 126 6.97 7.76 14.03
N GLY A 127 7.21 6.47 14.14
CA GLY A 127 6.37 5.54 14.89
C GLY A 127 6.89 4.12 14.84
N LEU A 128 6.22 3.21 15.55
CA LEU A 128 6.57 1.79 15.52
C LEU A 128 6.02 1.14 14.24
N ASN A 129 6.86 0.45 13.49
CA ASN A 129 6.41 -0.46 12.45
C ASN A 129 5.73 -1.67 13.10
N CYS A 130 4.53 -2.04 12.65
CA CYS A 130 3.73 -3.08 13.31
C CYS A 130 4.17 -4.51 13.04
N ASP A 131 5.06 -4.72 12.06
CA ASP A 131 5.60 -6.03 11.72
C ASP A 131 7.01 -6.23 12.28
N THR A 132 7.91 -5.25 12.13
CA THR A 132 9.28 -5.35 12.66
C THR A 132 9.37 -4.99 14.15
N LEU A 133 8.39 -4.23 14.67
CA LEU A 133 8.41 -3.62 16.00
C LEU A 133 9.58 -2.66 16.23
N GLU A 134 10.18 -2.15 15.15
CA GLU A 134 11.24 -1.16 15.19
C GLU A 134 10.69 0.24 14.98
N GLU A 135 11.42 1.23 15.47
CA GLU A 135 11.12 2.62 15.18
C GLU A 135 11.43 2.94 13.71
N GLN A 136 10.43 3.46 13.01
CA GLN A 136 10.52 3.79 11.60
C GLN A 136 10.11 5.26 11.38
N ASP A 137 10.82 5.92 10.46
CA ASP A 137 10.38 7.17 9.86
C ASP A 137 9.50 6.85 8.63
N PHE A 138 8.22 7.27 8.66
CA PHE A 138 7.27 7.05 7.57
C PHE A 138 7.35 8.14 6.47
N GLY A 139 8.39 8.97 6.50
CA GLY A 139 8.74 9.87 5.41
C GLY A 139 7.85 11.11 5.29
N PRO A 140 8.26 12.10 4.48
CA PRO A 140 7.57 13.39 4.36
C PRO A 140 6.16 13.28 3.75
N THR A 141 5.83 12.13 3.16
CA THR A 141 4.49 11.82 2.63
C THR A 141 3.64 11.00 3.61
N VAL A 142 3.98 11.00 4.91
CA VAL A 142 3.30 10.22 5.95
C VAL A 142 1.77 10.32 5.87
N LEU A 143 1.15 9.15 5.93
CA LEU A 143 -0.30 8.97 5.94
C LEU A 143 -0.83 8.94 7.37
N ILE A 144 -1.90 9.68 7.60
CA ILE A 144 -2.55 9.85 8.89
C ILE A 144 -3.93 9.17 8.83
N LEU A 145 -4.17 8.23 9.74
CA LEU A 145 -5.46 7.54 9.83
C LEU A 145 -6.57 8.56 10.10
N GLU A 146 -7.63 8.49 9.29
CA GLU A 146 -8.80 9.36 9.39
C GLU A 146 -9.44 9.29 10.79
N GLU A 147 -9.83 10.44 11.32
CA GLU A 147 -10.28 10.55 12.71
C GLU A 147 -11.51 9.71 13.02
N SER A 148 -12.42 9.58 12.05
CA SER A 148 -13.62 8.75 12.15
C SER A 148 -13.29 7.30 12.50
N GLN A 149 -12.16 6.78 12.01
CA GLN A 149 -11.72 5.40 12.25
C GLN A 149 -10.83 5.23 13.48
N ARG A 150 -10.36 6.33 14.09
CA ARG A 150 -9.56 6.26 15.33
C ARG A 150 -10.40 5.85 16.53
N LYS A 151 -11.68 6.25 16.57
CA LYS A 151 -12.59 5.95 17.68
C LYS A 151 -12.95 4.45 17.72
N ASP A 152 -13.14 3.83 16.57
CA ASP A 152 -13.51 2.42 16.47
C ASP A 152 -12.37 1.48 16.92
N LEU A 153 -11.11 1.87 16.69
CA LEU A 153 -9.94 1.13 17.19
C LEU A 153 -9.76 1.23 18.72
N GLY A 154 -10.30 2.27 19.35
CA GLY A 154 -10.28 2.48 20.79
C GLY A 154 -11.37 1.69 21.52
N THR A 155 -12.56 1.58 20.93
CA THR A 155 -13.71 0.89 21.55
C THR A 155 -13.57 -0.63 21.56
N GLN A 156 -12.83 -1.22 20.61
CA GLN A 156 -12.52 -2.67 20.66
C GLN A 156 -11.68 -3.09 21.89
N ARG A 157 -11.02 -2.16 22.60
CA ARG A 157 -10.32 -2.49 23.85
C ARG A 157 -11.25 -2.86 25.01
N ALA A 158 -12.54 -2.51 24.94
CA ALA A 158 -13.48 -2.74 26.03
C ALA A 158 -14.26 -4.06 25.89
N SER A 159 -14.19 -4.74 24.74
CA SER A 159 -14.95 -5.96 24.46
C SER A 159 -14.13 -7.25 24.50
N ASP A 160 -12.80 -7.16 24.60
CA ASP A 160 -11.89 -8.31 24.58
C ASP A 160 -11.16 -8.51 25.94
N LEU A 161 -11.73 -8.00 27.04
CA LEU A 161 -11.31 -8.26 28.43
C LEU A 161 -12.46 -8.83 29.25
#